data_AF-A0AAN9MAG6-F1
#
_entry.id   AF-A0AAN9MAG6-F1
#
_cell.length_a   1.000
_cell.length_b   1.000
_cell.length_c   1.000
_cell.angle_alpha   90.00
_cell.angle_beta   90.00
_cell.angle_gamma   90.00
#
_symmetry.space_group_name_H-M   'P 1'
#
loop_
_entity.id
_entity.type
_entity.pdbx_description
1 polymer ?
#
loop_
_entity_poly.entity_id
_entity_poly.type
_entity_poly.pdbx_seq_one_letter_code
_entity_poly.pdbx_strand_id
1 'polypeptide(L)'
;MVLSGLKECIKEQDELIPLEQSARQKVAELKSVLDSEKSRGSVLKAILKAKETKQIEGIYGRMGDLSAIDAWAGLDYIVVETTNAAQACVELLRRENLGVATFMILEKQVDLLPVMKKNVSTPDGVPRLFDLVKVRDERIKLAFYAALGNTVVAKDLDQEWLMESESPAMAFKRNRCVGQSDREGRRQQEEKEEMK
;
A
#
# COMPACT_ATOMS: atom_id res chain seq x y z
N MET A 1 28.10 55.14 14.04
CA MET A 1 27.39 54.86 12.78
C MET A 1 27.69 53.47 12.20
N VAL A 2 28.93 52.95 12.24
CA VAL A 2 29.24 51.65 11.62
C VAL A 2 28.63 50.45 12.37
N LEU A 3 28.62 50.48 13.71
CA LEU A 3 28.08 49.40 14.55
C LEU A 3 26.56 49.25 14.48
N SER A 4 25.82 50.31 14.14
CA SER A 4 24.37 50.26 13.96
C SER A 4 24.00 49.58 12.65
N GLY A 5 24.69 49.90 11.54
CA GLY A 5 24.48 49.23 10.26
C GLY A 5 24.78 47.73 10.30
N LEU A 6 25.83 47.33 11.03
CA LEU A 6 26.15 45.90 11.25
C LEU A 6 25.05 45.14 12.00
N LYS A 7 24.39 45.78 12.98
CA LYS A 7 23.27 45.19 13.72
C LYS A 7 22.00 45.05 12.88
N GLU A 8 21.76 45.99 11.97
CA GLU A 8 20.65 45.91 11.01
C GLU A 8 20.84 44.70 10.07
N CYS A 9 22.03 44.55 9.48
CA CYS A 9 22.32 43.46 8.55
C CYS A 9 22.23 42.07 9.20
N ILE A 10 22.64 41.92 10.47
CA ILE A 10 22.53 40.63 11.19
C ILE A 10 21.06 40.28 11.44
N LYS A 11 20.22 41.25 11.80
CA LYS A 11 18.77 41.01 11.99
C LYS A 11 18.09 40.60 10.68
N GLU A 12 18.38 41.29 9.59
CA GLU A 12 17.87 40.91 8.27
C GLU A 12 18.34 39.51 7.86
N GLN A 13 19.59 39.16 8.16
CA GLN A 13 20.13 37.83 7.92
C GLN A 13 19.41 36.75 8.75
N ASP A 14 19.20 36.99 10.05
CA ASP A 14 18.51 36.07 10.96
C ASP A 14 17.03 35.86 10.56
N GLU A 15 16.38 36.86 9.95
CA GLU A 15 15.02 36.72 9.42
C GLU A 15 14.96 35.94 8.10
N LEU A 16 15.99 36.02 7.26
CA LEU A 16 16.04 35.33 5.96
C LEU A 16 16.44 33.85 6.08
N ILE A 17 17.26 33.47 7.06
CA ILE A 17 17.67 32.08 7.31
C ILE A 17 16.48 31.11 7.49
N PRO A 18 15.47 31.36 8.34
CA PRO A 18 14.35 30.44 8.52
C PRO A 18 13.47 30.33 7.27
N LEU A 19 13.34 31.40 6.49
CA LEU A 19 12.62 31.39 5.22
C LEU A 19 13.34 30.51 4.19
N GLU A 20 14.67 30.63 4.10
CA GLU A 20 15.50 29.79 3.25
C GLU A 20 15.43 28.31 3.68
N GLN A 21 15.52 28.03 4.98
CA GLN A 21 15.40 26.68 5.53
C GLN A 21 14.03 26.06 5.24
N SER A 22 12.93 26.81 5.44
CA SER A 22 11.59 26.36 5.10
C SER A 22 11.44 26.08 3.60
N ALA A 23 12.00 26.93 2.74
CA ALA A 23 12.00 26.71 1.31
C ALA A 23 12.79 25.45 0.93
N ARG A 24 13.98 25.23 1.53
CA ARG A 24 14.79 24.03 1.32
C ARG A 24 14.07 22.76 1.79
N GLN A 25 13.40 22.80 2.93
CA GLN A 25 12.58 21.68 3.44
C GLN A 25 11.47 21.32 2.45
N LYS A 26 10.68 22.31 2.00
CA LYS A 26 9.63 22.09 0.99
C LYS A 26 10.18 21.51 -0.30
N VAL A 27 11.33 22.01 -0.78
CA VAL A 27 11.98 21.46 -1.98
C VAL A 27 12.43 20.02 -1.76
N ALA A 28 12.98 19.69 -0.59
CA ALA A 28 13.39 18.32 -0.26
C ALA A 28 12.19 17.36 -0.19
N GLU A 29 11.08 17.79 0.40
CA GLU A 29 9.81 17.05 0.45
C GLU A 29 9.28 16.77 -0.96
N LEU A 30 9.17 17.80 -1.80
CA LEU A 30 8.67 17.65 -3.17
C LEU A 30 9.59 16.77 -4.04
N LYS A 31 10.92 16.89 -3.86
CA LYS A 31 11.88 16.00 -4.53
C LYS A 31 11.71 14.54 -4.11
N SER A 32 11.55 14.29 -2.82
CA SER A 32 11.29 12.95 -2.29
C SER A 32 10.02 12.34 -2.89
N VAL A 33 8.93 13.11 -2.94
CA VAL A 33 7.68 12.70 -3.59
C VAL A 33 7.93 12.35 -5.06
N LEU A 34 8.59 13.24 -5.80
CA LEU A 34 8.84 13.03 -7.23
C LEU A 34 9.70 11.78 -7.51
N ASP A 35 10.77 11.56 -6.75
CA ASP A 35 11.64 10.40 -6.94
C ASP A 35 10.93 9.10 -6.56
N SER A 36 10.05 9.14 -5.55
CA SER A 36 9.17 8.01 -5.22
C SER A 36 8.20 7.68 -6.35
N GLU A 37 7.59 8.68 -6.99
CA GLU A 37 6.67 8.47 -8.11
C GLU A 37 7.40 7.98 -9.37
N LYS A 38 8.61 8.49 -9.65
CA LYS A 38 9.43 8.02 -10.77
C LYS A 38 9.81 6.55 -10.63
N SER A 39 10.29 6.15 -9.45
CA SER A 39 10.69 4.76 -9.19
C SER A 39 9.50 3.81 -9.24
N ARG A 40 8.34 4.21 -8.70
CA ARG A 40 7.08 3.46 -8.86
C ARG A 40 6.70 3.28 -10.33
N GLY A 41 6.77 4.37 -11.11
CA GLY A 41 6.48 4.34 -12.54
C GLY A 41 7.42 3.43 -13.33
N SER A 42 8.72 3.40 -13.02
CA SER A 42 9.66 2.52 -13.71
C SER A 42 9.45 1.04 -13.37
N VAL A 43 9.18 0.73 -12.09
CA VAL A 43 8.86 -0.62 -11.62
C VAL A 43 7.60 -1.15 -12.31
N LEU A 44 6.51 -0.37 -12.31
CA LEU A 44 5.25 -0.78 -12.93
C LEU A 44 5.40 -1.00 -14.45
N LYS A 45 6.12 -0.11 -15.14
CA LYS A 45 6.38 -0.25 -16.59
C LYS A 45 7.12 -1.54 -16.92
N ALA A 46 8.14 -1.91 -16.14
CA ALA A 46 8.90 -3.13 -16.39
C ALA A 46 8.07 -4.40 -16.19
N ILE A 47 7.24 -4.43 -15.14
CA ILE A 47 6.36 -5.57 -14.85
C ILE A 47 5.27 -5.70 -15.91
N LEU A 48 4.64 -4.59 -16.31
CA LEU A 48 3.64 -4.60 -17.38
C LEU A 48 4.26 -5.00 -18.72
N LYS A 49 5.50 -4.58 -19.00
CA LYS A 49 6.25 -5.06 -20.17
C LYS A 49 6.47 -6.57 -20.11
N ALA A 50 6.90 -7.10 -18.96
CA ALA A 50 7.10 -8.54 -18.77
C ALA A 50 5.80 -9.36 -18.95
N LYS A 51 4.66 -8.79 -18.56
CA LYS A 51 3.32 -9.34 -18.83
C LYS A 51 3.00 -9.33 -20.33
N GLU A 52 3.19 -8.20 -21.01
CA GLU A 52 2.87 -8.06 -22.44
C GLU A 52 3.75 -8.97 -23.31
N THR A 53 5.02 -9.11 -22.97
CA THR A 53 5.94 -10.04 -23.63
C THR A 53 5.73 -11.50 -23.23
N LYS A 54 4.78 -11.80 -22.33
CA LYS A 54 4.53 -13.12 -21.75
C LYS A 54 5.78 -13.79 -21.17
N GLN A 55 6.73 -13.00 -20.67
CA GLN A 55 7.92 -13.52 -20.02
C GLN A 55 7.56 -14.10 -18.64
N ILE A 56 6.56 -13.50 -17.98
CA ILE A 56 6.03 -13.95 -16.71
C ILE A 56 4.51 -14.01 -16.85
N GLU A 57 3.95 -15.20 -16.69
CA GLU A 57 2.50 -15.43 -16.72
C GLU A 57 1.88 -15.20 -15.34
N GLY A 58 0.56 -14.99 -15.30
CA GLY A 58 -0.18 -14.78 -14.05
C GLY A 58 -0.07 -13.37 -13.47
N ILE A 59 0.41 -12.38 -14.23
CA ILE A 59 0.37 -10.96 -13.82
C ILE A 59 -0.94 -10.34 -14.30
N TYR A 60 -1.77 -9.84 -13.37
CA TYR A 60 -3.01 -9.13 -13.70
C TYR A 60 -2.75 -7.65 -13.93
N GLY A 61 -2.01 -6.99 -13.03
CA GLY A 61 -1.68 -5.57 -13.13
C GLY A 61 -1.72 -4.87 -11.78
N ARG A 62 -1.66 -3.53 -11.79
CA ARG A 62 -1.82 -2.73 -10.57
C ARG A 62 -3.26 -2.83 -10.08
N MET A 63 -3.44 -3.05 -8.78
CA MET A 63 -4.76 -3.20 -8.16
C MET A 63 -5.69 -2.02 -8.48
N GLY A 64 -5.20 -0.78 -8.37
CA GLY A 64 -5.99 0.43 -8.67
C GLY A 64 -6.61 0.41 -10.07
N ASP A 65 -5.82 0.00 -11.06
CA ASP A 65 -6.23 -0.04 -12.47
C ASP A 65 -7.25 -1.15 -12.78
N LEU A 66 -7.43 -2.12 -11.86
CA LEU A 66 -8.37 -3.23 -12.00
C LEU A 66 -9.78 -2.91 -11.46
N SER A 67 -9.96 -1.77 -10.78
CA SER A 67 -11.27 -1.32 -10.31
C SER A 67 -11.87 -0.26 -11.24
N ALA A 68 -13.19 -0.27 -11.39
CA ALA A 68 -13.90 0.75 -12.16
C ALA A 68 -14.05 2.10 -11.43
N ILE A 69 -13.60 2.18 -10.17
CA ILE A 69 -13.79 3.35 -9.32
C ILE A 69 -12.41 3.87 -8.93
N ASP A 70 -12.16 5.14 -9.27
CA ASP A 70 -10.88 5.85 -9.07
C ASP A 70 -10.55 6.16 -7.59
N ALA A 71 -11.29 5.55 -6.65
CA ALA A 71 -11.23 5.88 -5.23
C ALA A 71 -10.03 5.26 -4.49
N TRP A 72 -9.23 4.41 -5.14
CA TRP A 72 -8.22 3.57 -4.47
C TRP A 72 -6.80 3.78 -4.99
N ALA A 73 -6.46 5.03 -5.34
CA ALA A 73 -5.13 5.42 -5.81
C ALA A 73 -3.99 5.14 -4.80
N GLY A 74 -4.31 4.83 -3.54
CA GLY A 74 -3.33 4.52 -2.48
C GLY A 74 -2.86 3.06 -2.40
N LEU A 75 -3.45 2.14 -3.17
CA LEU A 75 -3.08 0.72 -3.16
C LEU A 75 -2.12 0.40 -4.32
N ASP A 76 -0.83 0.60 -4.09
CA ASP A 76 0.26 0.30 -5.04
C ASP A 76 0.63 -1.20 -5.09
N TYR A 77 -0.35 -2.08 -4.90
CA TYR A 77 -0.17 -3.51 -4.98
C TYR A 77 -0.27 -4.00 -6.41
N ILE A 78 0.66 -4.85 -6.82
CA ILE A 78 0.60 -5.55 -8.12
C ILE A 78 -0.04 -6.91 -7.89
N VAL A 79 -1.18 -7.15 -8.53
CA VAL A 79 -1.94 -8.40 -8.40
C VAL A 79 -1.34 -9.47 -9.31
N VAL A 80 -1.00 -10.61 -8.71
CA VAL A 80 -0.41 -11.78 -9.36
C VAL A 80 -1.13 -13.06 -8.92
N GLU A 81 -1.19 -14.05 -9.80
CA GLU A 81 -1.92 -15.29 -9.56
C GLU A 81 -1.23 -16.16 -8.51
N THR A 82 0.05 -16.46 -8.72
CA THR A 82 0.83 -17.45 -7.96
C THR A 82 2.03 -16.85 -7.26
N THR A 83 2.56 -17.56 -6.26
CA THR A 83 3.82 -17.19 -5.61
C THR A 83 5.01 -17.21 -6.57
N ASN A 84 4.99 -18.13 -7.53
CA ASN A 84 6.07 -18.29 -8.51
C ASN A 84 6.14 -17.08 -9.44
N ALA A 85 4.99 -16.57 -9.90
CA ALA A 85 4.92 -15.36 -10.70
C ALA A 85 5.45 -14.14 -9.93
N ALA A 86 5.11 -14.02 -8.64
CA ALA A 86 5.61 -12.96 -7.77
C ALA A 86 7.14 -13.01 -7.62
N GLN A 87 7.70 -14.20 -7.37
CA GLN A 87 9.15 -14.41 -7.25
C GLN A 87 9.87 -14.05 -8.55
N ALA A 88 9.36 -14.50 -9.70
CA ALA A 88 9.91 -14.13 -11.01
C ALA A 88 9.91 -12.61 -11.24
N CYS A 89 8.86 -11.91 -10.79
CA CYS A 89 8.82 -10.45 -10.86
C CYS A 89 9.88 -9.80 -9.96
N VAL A 90 10.06 -10.29 -8.74
CA VAL A 90 11.11 -9.80 -7.82
C VAL A 90 12.50 -10.01 -8.41
N GLU A 91 12.76 -11.17 -9.03
CA GLU A 91 14.03 -11.45 -9.71
C GLU A 91 14.27 -10.53 -10.89
N LEU A 92 13.24 -10.24 -11.68
CA LEU A 92 13.31 -9.27 -12.78
C LEU A 92 13.68 -7.87 -12.26
N LEU A 93 12.99 -7.40 -11.22
CA LEU A 93 13.27 -6.07 -10.63
C LEU A 93 14.68 -5.98 -10.05
N ARG A 94 15.19 -7.06 -9.43
CA ARG A 94 16.56 -7.15 -8.93
C ARG A 94 17.58 -7.13 -10.06
N ARG A 95 17.35 -7.89 -11.13
CA ARG A 95 18.24 -7.95 -12.30
C ARG A 95 18.38 -6.59 -12.99
N GLU A 96 17.29 -5.84 -13.04
CA GLU A 96 17.24 -4.53 -13.70
C GLU A 96 17.48 -3.35 -12.73
N ASN A 97 17.70 -3.61 -11.43
CA ASN A 97 17.89 -2.60 -10.38
C ASN A 97 16.79 -1.52 -10.35
N LEU A 98 15.54 -1.91 -10.59
CA LEU A 98 14.42 -0.96 -10.74
C LEU A 98 13.79 -0.54 -9.41
N GLY A 99 14.08 -1.27 -8.32
CA GLY A 99 13.58 -0.97 -6.98
C GLY A 99 12.77 -2.11 -6.38
N VAL A 100 11.83 -1.75 -5.50
CA VAL A 100 10.99 -2.69 -4.74
C VAL A 100 9.53 -2.51 -5.15
N ALA A 101 8.81 -3.62 -5.29
CA ALA A 101 7.37 -3.65 -5.51
C ALA A 101 6.70 -4.52 -4.46
N THR A 102 5.44 -4.22 -4.18
CA THR A 102 4.60 -5.03 -3.29
C THR A 102 3.60 -5.82 -4.14
N PHE A 103 3.55 -7.13 -3.93
CA PHE A 103 2.70 -8.04 -4.69
C PHE A 103 1.54 -8.57 -3.86
N MET A 104 0.35 -8.63 -4.47
CA MET A 104 -0.81 -9.31 -3.92
C MET A 104 -1.00 -10.64 -4.64
N ILE A 105 -0.74 -11.74 -3.93
CA ILE A 105 -0.77 -13.10 -4.47
C ILE A 105 -2.17 -13.69 -4.24
N LEU A 106 -2.92 -13.92 -5.32
CA LEU A 106 -4.31 -14.40 -5.27
C LEU A 106 -4.44 -15.80 -4.68
N GLU A 107 -3.52 -16.71 -5.01
CA GLU A 107 -3.50 -18.09 -4.51
C GLU A 107 -3.51 -18.15 -2.97
N LYS A 108 -2.88 -17.19 -2.30
CA LYS A 108 -2.83 -17.12 -0.83
C LYS A 108 -4.05 -16.46 -0.19
N GLN A 109 -4.94 -15.86 -0.98
CA GLN A 109 -6.14 -15.19 -0.47
C GLN A 109 -7.39 -16.07 -0.51
N VAL A 110 -7.31 -17.29 -1.08
CA VAL A 110 -8.46 -18.19 -1.29
C VAL A 110 -9.21 -18.47 0.01
N ASP A 111 -8.52 -18.54 1.16
CA ASP A 111 -9.12 -18.75 2.48
C ASP A 111 -10.07 -17.62 2.93
N LEU A 112 -9.97 -16.44 2.31
CA LEU A 112 -10.84 -15.30 2.60
C LEU A 112 -12.18 -15.37 1.85
N LEU A 113 -12.32 -16.24 0.84
CA LEU A 113 -13.58 -16.43 0.10
C LEU A 113 -14.80 -16.71 1.00
N PRO A 114 -14.75 -17.64 1.97
CA PRO A 114 -15.89 -17.90 2.85
C PRO A 114 -16.23 -16.69 3.72
N VAL A 115 -15.24 -15.89 4.11
CA VAL A 115 -15.44 -14.69 4.94
C VAL A 115 -16.00 -13.54 4.11
N MET A 116 -15.52 -13.38 2.87
CA MET A 116 -16.02 -12.38 1.92
C MET A 116 -17.51 -12.58 1.60
N LYS A 117 -17.96 -13.84 1.51
CA LYS A 117 -19.37 -14.19 1.25
C LYS A 117 -20.28 -14.01 2.47
N LYS A 118 -19.74 -13.84 3.67
CA LYS A 118 -20.56 -13.55 4.85
C LYS A 118 -21.04 -12.11 4.78
N ASN A 119 -22.36 -11.93 4.85
CA ASN A 119 -22.96 -10.62 5.06
C ASN A 119 -22.59 -10.15 6.46
N VAL A 120 -21.89 -9.04 6.54
CA VAL A 120 -21.59 -8.34 7.80
C VAL A 120 -22.56 -7.18 7.88
N SER A 121 -23.41 -7.17 8.90
CA SER A 121 -24.19 -5.98 9.24
C SER A 121 -23.24 -4.98 9.89
N THR A 122 -23.05 -3.83 9.27
CA THR A 122 -22.35 -2.71 9.89
C THR A 122 -23.28 -2.01 10.88
N PRO A 123 -22.76 -1.45 12.00
CA PRO A 123 -23.52 -0.53 12.83
C PRO A 123 -24.00 0.65 11.96
N ASP A 124 -25.25 1.07 12.12
CA ASP A 124 -25.90 2.18 11.40
C ASP A 124 -26.08 2.04 9.88
N GLY A 125 -25.90 0.85 9.30
CA GLY A 125 -26.18 0.61 7.87
C GLY A 125 -25.25 1.37 6.92
N VAL A 126 -24.08 1.79 7.41
CA VAL A 126 -23.04 2.40 6.60
C VAL A 126 -22.47 1.36 5.64
N PRO A 127 -22.47 1.61 4.31
CA PRO A 127 -21.94 0.64 3.35
C PRO A 127 -20.45 0.42 3.59
N ARG A 128 -20.00 -0.84 3.56
CA ARG A 128 -18.57 -1.12 3.62
C ARG A 128 -17.93 -0.63 2.33
N LEU A 129 -16.66 -0.27 2.45
CA LEU A 129 -15.88 0.20 1.33
C LEU A 129 -15.74 -0.84 0.23
N PHE A 130 -15.62 -2.10 0.63
CA PHE A 130 -15.65 -3.26 -0.25
C PHE A 130 -16.95 -3.37 -1.07
N ASP A 131 -18.10 -3.01 -0.49
CA ASP A 131 -19.40 -3.12 -1.17
C ASP A 131 -19.53 -2.07 -2.29
N LEU A 132 -18.77 -0.98 -2.23
CA LEU A 132 -18.69 0.03 -3.28
C LEU A 132 -17.83 -0.44 -4.47
N VAL A 133 -16.88 -1.36 -4.26
CA VAL A 133 -15.93 -1.80 -5.29
C VAL A 133 -16.64 -2.65 -6.36
N LYS A 134 -16.73 -2.10 -7.57
CA LYS A 134 -17.26 -2.80 -8.75
C LYS A 134 -16.12 -3.40 -9.56
N VAL A 135 -15.98 -4.72 -9.49
CA VAL A 135 -14.97 -5.51 -10.22
C VAL A 135 -15.65 -6.66 -10.95
N ARG A 136 -15.23 -6.92 -12.20
CA ARG A 136 -15.83 -7.95 -13.06
C ARG A 136 -15.45 -9.38 -12.65
N ASP A 137 -14.23 -9.57 -12.16
CA ASP A 137 -13.68 -10.88 -11.79
C ASP A 137 -13.76 -11.09 -10.26
N GLU A 138 -14.33 -12.21 -9.83
CA GLU A 138 -14.43 -12.58 -8.40
C GLU A 138 -13.05 -12.77 -7.74
N ARG A 139 -12.05 -13.25 -8.50
CA ARG A 139 -10.69 -13.43 -7.97
C ARG A 139 -10.04 -12.09 -7.64
N ILE A 140 -10.24 -11.11 -8.50
CA ILE A 140 -9.76 -9.76 -8.26
C ILE A 140 -10.56 -9.11 -7.12
N LYS A 141 -11.87 -9.37 -7.04
CA LYS A 141 -12.70 -8.93 -5.91
C LYS A 141 -12.19 -9.47 -4.58
N LEU A 142 -11.75 -10.72 -4.52
CA LEU A 142 -11.11 -11.30 -3.33
C LEU A 142 -9.84 -10.55 -2.92
N ALA A 143 -9.04 -10.12 -3.91
CA ALA A 143 -7.85 -9.31 -3.68
C ALA A 143 -8.19 -7.96 -3.04
N PHE A 144 -9.27 -7.30 -3.48
CA PHE A 144 -9.79 -6.09 -2.85
C PHE A 144 -10.29 -6.35 -1.42
N TYR A 145 -10.95 -7.48 -1.18
CA TYR A 145 -11.37 -7.86 0.17
C TYR A 145 -10.17 -8.13 1.10
N ALA A 146 -9.07 -8.70 0.60
CA ALA A 146 -7.86 -8.90 1.40
C ALA A 146 -7.22 -7.57 1.83
N ALA A 147 -7.21 -6.58 0.93
CA ALA A 147 -6.70 -5.25 1.18
C ALA A 147 -7.61 -4.44 2.13
N LEU A 148 -8.91 -4.37 1.82
CA LEU A 148 -9.88 -3.52 2.52
C LEU A 148 -10.51 -4.20 3.74
N GLY A 149 -10.71 -5.51 3.70
CA GLY A 149 -11.47 -6.23 4.73
C GLY A 149 -12.85 -5.61 4.96
N ASN A 150 -13.16 -5.35 6.24
CA ASN A 150 -14.40 -4.70 6.66
C ASN A 150 -14.19 -3.20 6.95
N THR A 151 -13.30 -2.51 6.23
CA THR A 151 -13.19 -1.06 6.36
C THR A 151 -14.52 -0.40 5.95
N VAL A 152 -15.04 0.40 6.86
CA VAL A 152 -16.21 1.25 6.69
C VAL A 152 -15.76 2.69 6.50
N VAL A 153 -16.56 3.50 5.81
CA VAL A 153 -16.29 4.93 5.64
C VAL A 153 -17.27 5.70 6.49
N ALA A 154 -16.76 6.33 7.56
CA ALA A 154 -17.51 7.30 8.34
C ALA A 154 -17.81 8.54 7.48
N LYS A 155 -19.02 9.11 7.62
CA LYS A 155 -19.36 10.37 6.95
C LYS A 155 -18.87 11.58 7.74
N ASP A 156 -18.77 11.43 9.06
CA ASP A 156 -18.44 12.50 10.00
C ASP A 156 -17.49 12.01 11.11
N LEU A 157 -16.69 12.91 11.67
CA LEU A 157 -15.70 12.59 12.71
C LEU A 157 -16.33 11.91 13.94
N ASP A 158 -17.54 12.33 14.33
CA ASP A 158 -18.26 11.75 15.47
C ASP A 158 -18.60 10.25 15.25
N GLN A 159 -18.84 9.86 14.00
CA GLN A 159 -19.06 8.45 13.65
C GLN A 159 -17.78 7.63 13.75
N GLU A 160 -16.62 8.23 13.50
CA GLU A 160 -15.33 7.55 13.61
C GLU A 160 -15.03 7.13 15.06
N TRP A 161 -15.31 8.01 16.04
CA TRP A 161 -15.14 7.70 17.46
C TRP A 161 -16.08 6.58 17.96
N LEU A 162 -17.34 6.57 17.50
CA LEU A 162 -18.30 5.51 17.86
C LEU A 162 -17.84 4.14 17.35
N MET A 163 -17.41 4.07 16.08
CA MET A 163 -16.96 2.83 15.44
C MET A 163 -15.74 2.22 16.13
N GLU A 164 -14.83 3.05 16.64
CA GLU A 164 -13.64 2.58 17.36
C GLU A 164 -13.95 2.02 18.75
N SER A 165 -15.03 2.50 19.39
CA SER A 165 -15.45 2.04 20.73
C SER A 165 -16.28 0.76 20.72
N GLU A 166 -17.04 0.49 19.65
CA GLU A 166 -18.00 -0.63 19.59
C GLU A 166 -17.46 -1.90 18.92
N SER A 167 -16.35 -1.85 18.18
CA SER A 167 -15.80 -3.05 17.55
C SER A 167 -14.29 -3.01 17.25
N PRO A 168 -13.44 -3.73 18.02
CA PRO A 168 -11.99 -3.83 17.75
C PRO A 168 -11.66 -4.48 16.39
N ALA A 169 -12.63 -5.15 15.76
CA ALA A 169 -12.48 -5.82 14.47
C ALA A 169 -12.52 -4.86 13.27
N MET A 170 -12.90 -3.59 13.46
CA MET A 170 -12.91 -2.55 12.43
C MET A 170 -11.66 -1.65 12.43
N ALA A 171 -10.59 -2.08 13.12
CA ALA A 171 -9.34 -1.32 13.16
C ALA A 171 -8.81 -0.99 11.75
N PHE A 172 -8.57 0.30 11.51
CA PHE A 172 -7.90 0.83 10.32
C PHE A 172 -6.57 0.08 10.14
N LYS A 173 -6.47 -0.72 9.09
CA LYS A 173 -5.28 -1.54 8.80
C LYS A 173 -4.10 -0.60 8.48
N ARG A 174 -3.27 -0.28 9.49
CA ARG A 174 -1.90 0.20 9.23
C ARG A 174 -1.16 -0.90 8.47
N ASN A 175 -0.80 -0.59 7.23
CA ASN A 175 -0.07 -1.42 6.27
C ASN A 175 0.83 -2.48 6.94
N ARG A 176 0.36 -3.73 6.97
CA ARG A 176 1.18 -4.89 7.33
C ARG A 176 1.69 -5.54 6.06
N CYS A 177 2.65 -4.87 5.42
CA CYS A 177 3.51 -5.49 4.41
C CYS A 177 4.88 -5.76 5.02
N VAL A 178 4.95 -6.69 5.97
CA VAL A 178 6.21 -7.33 6.36
C VAL A 178 5.93 -8.79 6.66
N GLY A 179 6.54 -9.67 5.86
CA GLY A 179 6.87 -11.06 6.24
C GLY A 179 5.71 -12.01 6.51
N GLN A 180 5.07 -12.55 5.47
CA GLN A 180 4.38 -13.85 5.59
C GLN A 180 5.32 -15.05 5.37
N SER A 181 6.61 -14.80 5.13
CA SER A 181 7.64 -15.85 5.03
C SER A 181 7.98 -16.51 6.37
N ASP A 182 7.61 -15.92 7.51
CA ASP A 182 8.03 -16.42 8.84
C ASP A 182 7.10 -17.46 9.48
N ARG A 183 5.92 -17.74 8.90
CA ARG A 183 4.99 -18.73 9.47
C ARG A 183 5.27 -20.17 9.05
N GLU A 184 5.82 -20.39 7.86
CA GLU A 184 6.24 -21.73 7.42
C GLU A 184 7.57 -22.17 8.07
N GLY A 185 8.43 -21.22 8.42
CA GLY A 185 9.69 -21.50 9.16
C GLY A 185 9.48 -22.00 10.59
N ARG A 186 8.46 -21.51 11.31
CA ARG A 186 8.17 -21.96 12.68
C ARG A 186 7.57 -23.36 12.76
N ARG A 187 6.69 -23.74 11.82
CA ARG A 187 6.12 -25.10 11.81
C ARG A 187 7.17 -26.18 11.57
N GLN A 188 8.14 -25.93 10.69
CA GLN A 188 9.22 -26.90 10.43
C GLN A 188 10.24 -26.98 11.58
N GLN A 189 10.27 -25.98 12.47
CA GLN A 189 11.16 -25.97 13.63
C GLN A 189 10.49 -26.61 14.86
N GLU A 190 9.18 -26.45 15.02
CA GLU A 190 8.37 -27.15 16.03
C GLU A 190 8.31 -28.67 15.74
N GLU A 191 8.16 -29.10 14.47
CA GLU A 191 8.20 -30.53 14.10
C GLU A 191 9.59 -31.18 14.30
N LYS A 192 10.66 -30.40 14.36
CA LYS A 192 12.02 -30.91 14.66
C LYS A 192 12.34 -30.98 16.16
N GLU A 193 11.62 -30.24 16.99
CA GLU A 193 11.77 -30.30 18.45
C GLU A 193 10.91 -31.40 19.09
N GLU A 194 9.81 -31.82 18.45
CA GLU A 194 9.00 -32.97 18.91
C GLU A 194 9.58 -34.35 18.54
N MET A 195 10.63 -34.42 17.71
CA MET A 195 11.29 -35.67 17.30
C MET A 195 12.65 -35.88 17.98
N LYS A 196 12.85 -35.34 19.19
CA LYS A 196 14.07 -35.53 19.97
C LYS A 196 13.81 -36.02 21.39
#